data_AF-A0A535CXK8-F1
#
_entry.id   AF-A0A535CXK8-F1
#
_cell.length_a   1.000
_cell.length_b   1.000
_cell.length_c   1.000
_cell.angle_alpha   90.00
_cell.angle_beta   90.00
_cell.angle_gamma   90.00
#
_symmetry.space_group_name_H-M   'P 1'
#
loop_
_entity.id
_entity.type
_entity.pdbx_description
1 polymer ?
#
loop_
_entity_poly.entity_id
_entity_poly.type
_entity_poly.pdbx_seq_one_letter_code
_entity_poly.pdbx_strand_id
1 'polypeptide(L)'
;MAQSSKSSESSGSSGCIGKNFVKKGKVMPIDENEIAVHRTLVNRWIEAFNEHNVSAIVALYADNAELFDSGMKHPRRGRKEIERWFIKRFQSMPSITYIPVYHLFPLYQLFNEAQAAVTW
;
A
#
# COMPACT_ATOMS: atom_id res chain seq x y z
N MET A 1 75.41 18.30 -4.03
CA MET A 1 74.61 19.27 -3.26
C MET A 1 73.14 19.10 -3.63
N ALA A 2 72.26 19.15 -2.63
CA ALA A 2 70.80 18.92 -2.66
C ALA A 2 70.05 19.98 -3.52
N GLN A 3 68.76 19.94 -3.89
CA GLN A 3 67.48 19.37 -3.42
C GLN A 3 66.53 19.23 -4.64
N SER A 4 65.71 18.16 -4.81
CA SER A 4 64.30 17.96 -4.37
C SER A 4 63.20 18.83 -5.00
N SER A 5 62.27 18.17 -5.74
CA SER A 5 60.79 18.34 -5.78
C SER A 5 60.12 18.66 -7.14
N LYS A 6 59.39 17.67 -7.68
CA LYS A 6 58.06 17.72 -8.36
C LYS A 6 57.73 16.26 -8.77
N SER A 7 56.83 15.53 -8.10
CA SER A 7 55.36 15.51 -8.29
C SER A 7 55.00 15.35 -9.77
N SER A 8 54.33 14.30 -10.28
CA SER A 8 53.43 13.31 -9.67
C SER A 8 53.12 12.23 -10.72
N GLU A 9 53.16 10.95 -10.34
CA GLU A 9 52.37 9.89 -10.96
C GLU A 9 51.01 9.81 -10.25
N SER A 10 49.93 9.57 -10.99
CA SER A 10 48.96 8.51 -10.69
C SER A 10 47.58 8.77 -11.33
N SER A 11 47.04 7.67 -11.87
CA SER A 11 45.63 7.33 -12.00
C SER A 11 44.77 8.10 -13.01
N GLY A 12 44.61 7.46 -14.17
CA GLY A 12 43.34 7.53 -14.88
C GLY A 12 42.21 7.00 -13.99
N SER A 13 41.10 7.72 -13.98
CA SER A 13 39.80 7.16 -13.65
C SER A 13 38.79 7.83 -14.56
N SER A 14 38.41 7.08 -15.59
CA SER A 14 37.39 7.45 -16.56
C SER A 14 36.09 7.71 -15.80
N GLY A 15 35.56 8.92 -15.98
CA GLY A 15 34.37 9.38 -15.27
C GLY A 15 33.17 8.49 -15.52
N CYS A 16 32.63 7.93 -14.45
CA CYS A 16 31.27 7.42 -14.40
C CYS A 16 30.48 8.32 -13.46
N ILE A 17 30.02 9.46 -13.97
CA ILE A 17 28.96 10.24 -13.33
C ILE A 17 27.72 9.35 -13.38
N GLY A 18 27.40 8.72 -12.24
CA GLY A 18 26.21 7.93 -12.05
C GLY A 18 24.99 8.79 -12.35
N LYS A 19 24.34 8.52 -13.48
CA LYS A 19 23.04 9.11 -13.80
C LYS A 19 22.04 8.57 -12.79
N ASN A 20 21.63 9.41 -11.84
CA ASN A 20 20.46 9.18 -11.01
C ASN A 20 19.23 9.12 -11.93
N PHE A 21 18.87 7.92 -12.37
CA PHE A 21 17.58 7.66 -12.98
C PHE A 21 16.53 7.70 -11.88
N VAL A 22 15.99 8.89 -11.62
CA VAL A 22 14.70 9.03 -10.94
C VAL A 22 13.67 8.41 -11.88
N LYS A 23 13.28 7.16 -11.61
CA LYS A 23 12.13 6.55 -12.30
C LYS A 23 10.91 7.41 -11.97
N LYS A 24 10.47 8.23 -12.93
CA LYS A 24 9.19 8.93 -12.85
C LYS A 24 8.12 7.87 -12.55
N GLY A 25 7.51 7.95 -11.37
CA GLY A 25 6.34 7.14 -11.04
C GLY A 25 5.29 7.32 -12.12
N LYS A 26 4.74 6.21 -12.61
CA LYS A 26 3.64 6.25 -13.58
C LYS A 26 2.40 6.74 -12.84
N VAL A 27 2.05 8.01 -13.00
CA VAL A 27 0.78 8.54 -12.54
C VAL A 27 -0.30 7.91 -13.42
N MET A 28 -1.11 7.04 -12.83
CA MET A 28 -2.30 6.49 -13.48
C MET A 28 -3.41 7.51 -13.28
N PRO A 29 -3.93 8.17 -14.32
CA PRO A 29 -5.09 9.04 -14.17
C PRO A 29 -6.27 8.17 -13.72
N ILE A 30 -6.91 8.55 -12.61
CA ILE A 30 -8.11 7.91 -12.10
C ILE A 30 -9.27 8.84 -12.41
N ASP A 31 -10.34 8.32 -12.99
CA ASP A 31 -11.57 9.09 -13.27
C ASP A 31 -12.23 9.53 -11.94
N GLU A 32 -12.71 10.78 -11.86
CA GLU A 32 -13.38 11.30 -10.66
C GLU A 32 -14.61 10.46 -10.27
N ASN A 33 -15.33 9.94 -11.26
CA ASN A 33 -16.47 9.06 -11.04
C ASN A 33 -16.03 7.71 -10.45
N GLU A 34 -14.89 7.19 -10.90
CA GLU A 34 -14.27 5.99 -10.36
C GLU A 34 -13.85 6.19 -8.89
N ILE A 35 -13.33 7.37 -8.53
CA ILE A 35 -12.98 7.71 -7.14
C ILE A 35 -14.23 7.69 -6.23
N ALA A 36 -15.36 8.22 -6.69
CA ALA A 36 -16.60 8.25 -5.91
C ALA A 36 -17.15 6.83 -5.63
N VAL A 37 -17.08 5.95 -6.63
CA VAL A 37 -17.46 4.53 -6.47
C VAL A 37 -16.53 3.83 -5.48
N HIS A 38 -15.22 4.02 -5.60
CA HIS A 38 -14.24 3.43 -4.68
C HIS A 38 -14.44 3.92 -3.24
N ARG A 39 -14.69 5.22 -3.04
CA ARG A 39 -15.02 5.79 -1.71
C ARG A 39 -16.22 5.10 -1.09
N THR A 40 -17.29 4.90 -1.87
CA THR A 40 -18.50 4.23 -1.39
C THR A 40 -18.23 2.78 -1.00
N LEU A 41 -17.47 2.03 -1.80
CA LEU A 41 -17.11 0.65 -1.50
C LEU A 41 -16.24 0.53 -0.25
N VAL A 42 -15.23 1.42 -0.12
CA VAL A 42 -14.35 1.45 1.05
C VAL A 42 -15.16 1.74 2.32
N ASN A 43 -16.07 2.72 2.29
CA ASN A 43 -16.89 3.04 3.46
C ASN A 43 -17.78 1.87 3.89
N ARG A 44 -18.43 1.19 2.94
CA ARG A 44 -19.25 -0.01 3.22
C ARG A 44 -18.40 -1.14 3.80
N TRP A 45 -17.18 -1.29 3.32
CA TRP A 45 -16.25 -2.29 3.87
C TRP A 45 -15.88 -1.96 5.32
N ILE A 46 -15.57 -0.70 5.63
CA ILE A 46 -15.23 -0.25 6.98
C ILE A 46 -16.40 -0.44 7.95
N GLU A 47 -17.60 -0.07 7.52
CA GLU A 47 -18.83 -0.25 8.31
C GLU A 47 -19.07 -1.73 8.62
N ALA A 48 -19.09 -2.59 7.61
CA ALA A 48 -19.27 -4.03 7.79
C ALA A 48 -18.15 -4.66 8.64
N PHE A 49 -16.91 -4.18 8.51
CA PHE A 49 -15.79 -4.63 9.34
C PHE A 49 -15.99 -4.22 10.80
N ASN A 50 -16.34 -2.98 11.07
CA ASN A 50 -16.46 -2.45 12.43
C ASN A 50 -17.68 -2.96 13.19
N GLU A 51 -18.74 -3.33 12.47
CA GLU A 51 -19.91 -4.02 13.02
C GLU A 51 -19.71 -5.53 13.19
N HIS A 52 -18.55 -6.07 12.77
CA HIS A 52 -18.29 -7.51 12.67
C HIS A 52 -19.34 -8.28 11.86
N ASN A 53 -19.94 -7.62 10.86
CA ASN A 53 -20.99 -8.19 10.02
C ASN A 53 -20.38 -9.01 8.88
N VAL A 54 -20.17 -10.31 9.16
CA VAL A 54 -19.56 -11.26 8.21
C VAL A 54 -20.31 -11.32 6.87
N SER A 55 -21.64 -11.32 6.90
CA SER A 55 -22.42 -11.42 5.67
C SER A 55 -22.24 -10.18 4.79
N ALA A 56 -22.29 -8.99 5.40
CA ALA A 56 -22.14 -7.73 4.66
C ALA A 56 -20.73 -7.58 4.08
N ILE A 57 -19.67 -7.90 4.85
CA ILE A 57 -18.30 -7.75 4.37
C ILE A 57 -17.96 -8.76 3.26
N VAL A 58 -18.46 -9.99 3.34
CA VAL A 58 -18.24 -11.02 2.30
C VAL A 58 -18.96 -10.69 1.00
N ALA A 59 -20.13 -10.05 1.06
CA ALA A 59 -20.89 -9.64 -0.12
C ALA A 59 -20.12 -8.62 -0.99
N LEU A 60 -19.17 -7.88 -0.41
CA LEU A 60 -18.33 -6.92 -1.13
C LEU A 60 -17.21 -7.59 -1.96
N TYR A 61 -16.91 -8.87 -1.70
CA TYR A 61 -15.90 -9.60 -2.46
C TYR A 61 -16.50 -10.24 -3.71
N ALA A 62 -15.74 -10.24 -4.80
CA ALA A 62 -16.03 -11.06 -5.97
C ALA A 62 -15.84 -12.56 -5.66
N ASP A 63 -16.45 -13.44 -6.46
CA ASP A 63 -16.38 -14.89 -6.23
C ASP A 63 -14.96 -15.45 -6.32
N ASN A 64 -14.09 -14.81 -7.11
CA ASN A 64 -12.68 -15.16 -7.29
C ASN A 64 -11.72 -14.27 -6.48
N ALA A 65 -12.22 -13.46 -5.55
CA ALA A 65 -11.38 -12.54 -4.81
C ALA A 65 -10.35 -13.27 -3.94
N GLU A 66 -9.20 -12.64 -3.73
CA GLU A 66 -8.17 -13.10 -2.81
C GLU A 66 -8.00 -12.10 -1.67
N LEU A 67 -8.11 -12.58 -0.43
CA LEU A 67 -7.83 -11.77 0.76
C LEU A 67 -6.42 -12.07 1.27
N PHE A 68 -5.66 -11.01 1.48
CA PHE A 68 -4.36 -11.01 2.14
C PHE A 68 -4.47 -10.28 3.48
N ASP A 69 -3.88 -10.85 4.53
CA ASP A 69 -3.65 -10.18 5.81
C ASP A 69 -2.25 -10.50 6.33
N SER A 70 -1.73 -9.60 7.14
CA SER A 70 -0.47 -9.77 7.86
C SER A 70 -0.43 -11.11 8.62
N GLY A 71 0.67 -11.85 8.46
CA GLY A 71 0.86 -13.15 9.11
C GLY A 71 0.13 -14.34 8.46
N MET A 72 -0.61 -14.16 7.36
CA MET A 72 -1.14 -15.29 6.60
C MET A 72 -0.02 -16.04 5.85
N LYS A 73 -0.02 -17.38 5.92
CA LYS A 73 0.88 -18.25 5.11
C LYS A 73 0.53 -18.23 3.62
N HIS A 74 -0.75 -18.05 3.29
CA HIS A 74 -1.28 -17.97 1.92
C HIS A 74 -2.59 -17.17 1.92
N PRO A 75 -2.99 -16.55 0.80
CA PRO A 75 -4.25 -15.81 0.70
C PRO A 75 -5.47 -16.71 0.92
N ARG A 76 -6.59 -16.11 1.31
CA ARG A 76 -7.91 -16.78 1.32
C ARG A 76 -8.59 -16.53 -0.01
N ARG A 77 -8.99 -17.61 -0.70
CA ARG A 77 -9.51 -17.57 -2.07
C ARG A 77 -11.01 -17.78 -2.10
N GLY A 78 -11.69 -16.82 -2.71
CA GLY A 78 -13.14 -16.81 -2.88
C GLY A 78 -13.92 -16.62 -1.59
N ARG A 79 -15.22 -16.35 -1.75
CA ARG A 79 -16.11 -15.94 -0.65
C ARG A 79 -16.10 -16.90 0.53
N LYS A 80 -16.09 -18.22 0.31
CA LYS A 80 -16.14 -19.23 1.38
C LYS A 80 -14.89 -19.25 2.28
N GLU A 81 -13.71 -18.99 1.73
CA GLU A 81 -12.50 -18.92 2.56
C GLU A 81 -12.41 -17.58 3.30
N ILE A 82 -12.82 -16.51 2.62
CA ILE A 82 -12.86 -15.16 3.17
C ILE A 82 -13.87 -15.09 4.34
N GLU A 83 -15.04 -15.68 4.18
CA GLU A 83 -16.07 -15.78 5.22
C GLU A 83 -15.56 -16.49 6.47
N ARG A 84 -15.01 -17.71 6.31
CA ARG A 84 -14.40 -18.46 7.42
C ARG A 84 -13.31 -17.67 8.12
N TRP A 85 -12.56 -16.88 7.36
CA TRP A 85 -11.53 -16.02 7.92
C TRP A 85 -12.11 -14.90 8.77
N PHE A 86 -13.12 -14.16 8.29
CA PHE A 86 -13.76 -13.09 9.06
C PHE A 86 -14.46 -13.62 10.31
N ILE A 87 -15.15 -14.77 10.24
CA ILE A 87 -15.74 -15.43 11.41
C ILE A 87 -14.65 -15.65 12.47
N LYS A 88 -13.54 -16.29 12.09
CA LYS A 88 -12.45 -16.56 13.03
C LYS A 88 -11.83 -15.26 13.56
N ARG A 89 -11.63 -14.26 12.69
CA ARG A 89 -11.00 -12.99 13.06
C ARG A 89 -11.81 -12.27 14.13
N PHE A 90 -13.11 -12.08 13.92
CA PHE A 90 -13.99 -11.39 14.86
C PHE A 90 -14.20 -12.18 16.15
N GLN A 91 -14.23 -13.52 16.09
CA GLN A 91 -14.23 -14.35 17.30
C GLN A 91 -12.94 -14.21 18.11
N SER A 92 -11.78 -14.16 17.46
CA SER A 92 -10.48 -14.07 18.14
C SER A 92 -10.14 -12.65 18.63
N MET A 93 -10.75 -11.63 18.02
CA MET A 93 -10.48 -10.22 18.29
C MET A 93 -11.81 -9.43 18.33
N PRO A 94 -12.64 -9.62 19.36
CA PRO A 94 -14.02 -9.10 19.40
C PRO A 94 -14.13 -7.58 19.55
N SER A 95 -13.01 -6.87 19.72
CA SER A 95 -12.95 -5.41 19.77
C SER A 95 -12.18 -4.79 18.61
N ILE A 96 -11.80 -5.58 17.60
CA ILE A 96 -11.04 -5.07 16.46
C ILE A 96 -11.90 -4.09 15.65
N THR A 97 -11.36 -2.91 15.39
CA THR A 97 -11.97 -1.90 14.53
C THR A 97 -10.94 -1.35 13.58
N TYR A 98 -11.37 -1.01 12.37
CA TYR A 98 -10.61 -0.28 11.39
C TYR A 98 -10.94 1.21 11.45
N ILE A 99 -9.93 2.04 11.72
CA ILE A 99 -10.02 3.49 11.71
C ILE A 99 -9.04 4.01 10.66
N PRO A 100 -9.52 4.51 9.52
CA PRO A 100 -8.63 5.02 8.50
C PRO A 100 -7.91 6.29 8.97
N VAL A 101 -6.64 6.43 8.59
CA VAL A 101 -5.78 7.55 9.03
C VAL A 101 -6.37 8.93 8.67
N TYR A 102 -7.10 9.04 7.56
CA TYR A 102 -7.77 10.28 7.17
C TYR A 102 -8.92 10.71 8.11
N HIS A 103 -9.51 9.80 8.87
CA HIS A 103 -10.45 10.18 9.93
C HIS A 103 -9.75 10.82 11.12
N LEU A 104 -8.48 10.46 11.36
CA LEU A 104 -7.67 11.00 12.46
C LEU A 104 -6.95 12.29 12.05
N PHE A 105 -6.67 12.46 10.76
CA PHE A 105 -5.96 13.60 10.22
C PHE A 105 -6.70 14.14 8.98
N PRO A 106 -7.55 15.16 9.15
CA PRO A 106 -8.45 15.66 8.08
C PRO A 106 -7.75 16.26 6.86
N LEU A 107 -6.42 16.39 6.88
CA LEU A 107 -5.60 16.82 5.74
C LEU A 107 -5.21 15.67 4.79
N TYR A 108 -5.41 14.42 5.18
CA TYR A 108 -5.19 13.27 4.30
C TYR A 108 -6.52 12.91 3.65
N GLN A 109 -6.63 13.01 2.34
CA GLN A 109 -7.81 12.53 1.61
C GLN A 109 -7.60 11.07 1.22
N LEU A 110 -8.67 10.25 1.31
CA LEU A 110 -8.70 8.95 0.65
C LEU A 110 -8.52 9.22 -0.86
N PHE A 111 -7.37 8.78 -1.40
CA PHE A 111 -6.85 9.04 -2.75
C PHE A 111 -6.24 10.44 -2.97
N ASN A 112 -5.27 10.85 -2.14
CA ASN A 112 -4.39 11.97 -2.51
C ASN A 112 -3.31 11.46 -3.50
N GLU A 113 -3.23 12.02 -4.71
CA GLU A 113 -2.29 11.59 -5.78
C GLU A 113 -0.82 11.53 -5.32
N ALA A 114 -0.46 12.28 -4.29
CA ALA A 114 0.88 12.31 -3.71
C ALA A 114 1.33 11.01 -3.00
N GLN A 115 0.41 10.11 -2.63
CA GLN A 115 0.71 8.89 -1.88
C GLN A 115 0.81 7.61 -2.72
N ALA A 116 0.64 7.70 -4.05
CA ALA A 116 0.94 6.58 -4.95
C ALA A 116 2.46 6.35 -5.14
N ALA A 117 3.30 7.16 -4.51
CA ALA A 117 4.74 6.93 -4.42
C ALA A 117 5.05 6.02 -3.23
N VAL A 118 5.01 4.70 -3.46
CA VAL A 118 5.75 3.77 -2.59
C VAL A 118 7.24 4.08 -2.75
N THR A 119 7.84 4.72 -1.76
CA THR A 119 9.30 4.80 -1.64
C THR A 119 9.80 3.50 -1.03
N TRP A 120 10.56 2.72 -1.80
CA TRP A 120 11.38 1.61 -1.30
C TRP A 120 12.71 2.15 -0.76
#